data_AF-A0A101IL66-F1
#
_entry.id   AF-A0A101IL66-F1
#
_cell.length_a   1.000
_cell.length_b   1.000
_cell.length_c   1.000
_cell.angle_alpha   90.00
_cell.angle_beta   90.00
_cell.angle_gamma   90.00
#
_symmetry.space_group_name_H-M   'P 1'
#
loop_
_entity.id
_entity.type
_entity.pdbx_description
1 polymer ?
#
loop_
_entity_poly.entity_id
_entity_poly.type
_entity_poly.pdbx_seq_one_letter_code
_entity_poly.pdbx_strand_id
1 'polypeptide(L)'
;MAEKKIPFPSESPLGLALYYDDPGAVPPEEMKFKVAIPVPTETKPIKEGNAAVEELPAAEVAYLTVRGPYTNLEDAYSQLFGWVFSNGFQPTDAAREVYVQWGESMPQEEWVTEIQVPVGR
;
A
#
# COMPACT_ATOMS: atom_id res chain seq x y z
N MET A 1 -5.91 -8.57 -17.68
CA MET A 1 -5.43 -8.11 -16.35
C MET A 1 -4.40 -9.12 -15.86
N ALA A 2 -3.29 -8.67 -15.29
CA ALA A 2 -2.23 -9.56 -14.81
C ALA A 2 -2.46 -9.89 -13.33
N GLU A 3 -2.37 -11.18 -12.96
CA GLU A 3 -2.37 -11.57 -11.55
C GLU A 3 -1.05 -11.12 -10.92
N LYS A 4 -1.15 -10.36 -9.82
CA LYS A 4 0.01 -9.88 -9.07
C LYS A 4 -0.11 -10.31 -7.62
N LYS A 5 0.87 -11.05 -7.14
CA LYS A 5 0.96 -11.46 -5.73
C LYS A 5 1.81 -10.44 -4.98
N ILE A 6 1.37 -10.06 -3.78
CA ILE A 6 2.21 -9.31 -2.86
C ILE A 6 3.35 -10.25 -2.46
N PRO A 7 4.62 -9.89 -2.76
CA PRO A 7 5.74 -10.77 -2.46
C PRO A 7 5.85 -11.00 -0.95
N PHE A 8 6.30 -12.20 -0.55
CA PHE A 8 6.63 -12.49 0.83
C PHE A 8 8.02 -11.90 1.14
N PRO A 9 8.25 -11.26 2.31
CA PRO A 9 9.56 -10.71 2.66
C PRO A 9 10.64 -11.80 2.62
N SER A 10 11.61 -11.68 1.71
CA SER A 10 12.82 -12.53 1.68
C SER A 10 14.06 -11.79 2.17
N GLU A 11 14.24 -10.51 1.81
CA GLU A 11 15.46 -9.75 2.10
C GLU A 11 15.26 -8.24 2.40
N SER A 12 14.08 -7.67 2.16
CA SER A 12 13.75 -6.27 2.48
C SER A 12 12.47 -6.20 3.31
N PRO A 13 12.26 -5.17 4.14
CA PRO A 13 11.11 -5.13 5.03
C PRO A 13 9.86 -4.87 4.18
N LEU A 14 9.18 -5.95 3.82
CA LEU A 14 7.93 -5.90 3.09
C LEU A 14 6.83 -5.52 4.07
N GLY A 15 6.64 -4.21 4.21
CA GLY A 15 5.54 -3.60 4.93
C GLY A 15 4.41 -3.23 3.97
N LEU A 16 3.21 -3.15 4.54
CA LEU A 16 2.01 -2.64 3.90
C LEU A 16 1.48 -1.50 4.75
N ALA A 17 1.06 -0.41 4.12
CA ALA A 17 0.23 0.59 4.75
C ALA A 17 -1.11 0.66 4.02
N LEU A 18 -2.22 0.61 4.75
CA LEU A 18 -3.57 0.80 4.20
C LEU A 18 -4.11 2.13 4.71
N TYR A 19 -4.46 3.02 3.81
CA TYR A 19 -4.95 4.38 4.09
C TYR A 19 -6.45 4.43 3.85
N TYR A 20 -7.22 4.65 4.92
CA TYR A 20 -8.68 4.76 4.86
C TYR A 20 -9.16 6.20 4.64
N ASP A 21 -8.29 7.16 4.95
CA ASP A 21 -8.51 8.59 4.74
C ASP A 21 -7.51 9.13 3.71
N ASP A 22 -7.86 10.25 3.07
CA ASP A 22 -6.98 10.94 2.12
C ASP A 22 -5.96 11.82 2.89
N PRO A 23 -4.64 11.56 2.75
CA PRO A 23 -3.59 12.35 3.40
C PRO A 23 -3.54 13.81 2.96
N GLY A 24 -4.12 14.17 1.81
CA GLY A 24 -4.28 15.56 1.40
C GLY A 24 -5.49 16.27 2.02
N ALA A 25 -6.44 15.51 2.58
CA ALA A 25 -7.71 16.04 3.10
C ALA A 25 -7.84 15.99 4.62
N VAL A 26 -7.22 15.01 5.28
CA VAL A 26 -7.32 14.77 6.72
C VAL A 26 -5.99 15.10 7.42
N PRO A 27 -6.01 15.85 8.54
CA PRO A 27 -4.80 16.13 9.31
C PRO A 27 -4.09 14.84 9.77
N PRO A 28 -2.75 14.86 9.92
CA PRO A 28 -1.98 13.67 10.31
C PRO A 28 -2.45 13.02 11.61
N GLU A 29 -2.90 13.81 12.58
CA GLU A 29 -3.42 13.33 13.88
C GLU A 29 -4.76 12.59 13.80
N GLU A 30 -5.55 12.82 12.75
CA GLU A 30 -6.86 12.19 12.54
C GLU A 30 -6.82 11.05 11.51
N MET A 31 -5.67 10.90 10.83
CA MET A 31 -5.43 9.91 9.78
C MET A 31 -5.66 8.48 10.27
N LYS A 32 -6.59 7.77 9.64
CA LYS A 32 -6.76 6.33 9.88
C LYS A 32 -6.00 5.54 8.85
N PHE A 33 -5.00 4.83 9.35
CA PHE A 33 -4.24 3.87 8.56
C PHE A 33 -3.95 2.62 9.37
N LYS A 34 -3.73 1.50 8.66
CA LYS A 34 -3.19 0.28 9.25
C LYS A 34 -1.80 0.05 8.68
N VAL A 35 -0.86 -0.35 9.54
CA VAL A 35 0.43 -0.91 9.11
C VAL A 35 0.36 -2.42 9.28
N ALA A 36 0.76 -3.15 8.24
CA ALA A 36 0.72 -4.59 8.20
C ALA A 36 2.00 -5.17 7.62
N ILE A 37 2.25 -6.44 7.92
CA ILE A 37 3.36 -7.22 7.35
C ILE A 37 2.74 -8.53 6.85
N PRO A 38 3.04 -8.99 5.63
CA PRO A 38 2.61 -10.30 5.17
C PRO A 38 3.15 -11.40 6.09
N VAL A 39 2.28 -12.31 6.52
CA VAL A 39 2.64 -13.45 7.37
C VAL A 39 2.19 -14.75 6.70
N PRO A 40 2.79 -15.92 7.04
CA PRO A 40 2.32 -17.21 6.55
C PRO A 40 0.84 -17.43 6.86
N THR A 41 0.12 -18.13 5.99
CA THR A 41 -1.33 -18.37 6.16
C THR A 41 -1.64 -19.19 7.42
N GLU A 42 -0.69 -19.98 7.93
CA GLU A 42 -0.85 -20.75 9.17
C GLU A 42 -0.60 -19.92 10.45
N THR A 43 -0.28 -18.63 10.32
CA THR A 43 -0.06 -17.73 11.46
C THR A 43 -1.32 -17.65 12.32
N LYS A 44 -1.17 -18.00 13.60
CA LYS A 44 -2.30 -17.98 14.54
C LYS A 44 -2.71 -16.54 14.87
N PRO A 45 -4.01 -16.28 15.13
CA PRO A 45 -4.47 -14.99 15.61
C PRO A 45 -3.72 -14.55 16.86
N ILE A 46 -3.35 -13.28 16.89
CA ILE A 46 -2.75 -12.63 18.05
C ILE A 46 -3.87 -12.38 19.08
N LYS A 47 -3.66 -12.84 20.32
CA LYS A 47 -4.68 -12.75 21.39
C LYS A 47 -4.52 -11.55 22.31
N GLU A 48 -3.36 -10.91 22.29
CA GLU A 48 -2.99 -9.83 23.21
C GLU A 48 -2.35 -8.67 22.44
N GLY A 49 -2.61 -7.45 22.88
CA GLY A 49 -2.16 -6.22 22.22
C GLY A 49 -3.08 -5.74 21.11
N ASN A 50 -2.59 -4.78 20.32
CA ASN A 50 -3.36 -4.09 19.29
C ASN A 50 -3.12 -4.64 17.87
N ALA A 51 -2.34 -5.71 17.75
CA ALA A 51 -2.08 -6.36 16.46
C ALA A 51 -3.11 -7.45 16.20
N ALA A 52 -3.51 -7.62 14.95
CA ALA A 52 -4.40 -8.67 14.49
C ALA A 52 -3.82 -9.37 13.27
N VAL A 53 -4.23 -10.62 13.06
CA VAL A 53 -3.96 -11.35 11.82
C VAL A 53 -5.26 -11.30 11.02
N GLU A 54 -5.22 -10.65 9.87
CA GLU A 54 -6.36 -10.46 8.98
C GLU A 54 -6.00 -10.97 7.58
N GLU A 55 -6.99 -11.46 6.84
CA GLU A 55 -6.84 -11.77 5.43
C GLU A 55 -7.09 -10.51 4.61
N LEU A 56 -6.13 -10.16 3.75
CA LEU A 56 -6.29 -9.06 2.80
C LEU A 56 -6.96 -9.61 1.53
N PRO A 57 -8.21 -9.24 1.21
CA PRO A 57 -8.92 -9.82 0.07
C PRO A 57 -8.22 -9.51 -1.25
N ALA A 58 -8.34 -10.45 -2.19
CA ALA A 58 -7.97 -10.20 -3.57
C ALA A 58 -8.88 -9.10 -4.15
N ALA A 59 -8.29 -8.14 -4.85
CA ALA A 59 -8.99 -7.05 -5.49
C ALA A 59 -8.38 -6.73 -6.85
N GLU A 60 -9.20 -6.25 -7.78
CA GLU A 60 -8.70 -5.57 -8.95
C GLU A 60 -8.15 -4.21 -8.51
N VAL A 61 -6.90 -3.91 -8.88
CA VAL A 61 -6.22 -2.68 -8.46
C VAL A 61 -5.67 -1.92 -9.65
N ALA A 62 -5.77 -0.60 -9.61
CA ALA A 62 -4.88 0.28 -10.35
C ALA A 62 -3.61 0.48 -9.51
N TYR A 63 -2.43 0.44 -10.11
CA TYR A 63 -1.18 0.57 -9.36
C TYR A 63 -0.13 1.41 -10.09
N LEU A 64 0.79 1.99 -9.31
CA LEU A 64 1.95 2.72 -9.79
C LEU A 64 3.17 2.34 -8.93
N THR A 65 4.25 1.90 -9.57
CA THR A 65 5.52 1.61 -8.89
C THR A 65 6.41 2.85 -8.92
N VAL A 66 6.70 3.38 -7.75
CA VAL A 66 7.53 4.57 -7.52
C VAL A 66 8.93 4.14 -7.14
N ARG A 67 9.93 4.71 -7.81
CA ARG A 67 11.33 4.60 -7.41
C ARG A 67 11.81 5.92 -6.85
N GLY A 68 12.55 5.87 -5.75
CA GLY A 68 13.06 7.04 -5.07
C GLY A 68 12.39 7.33 -3.72
N PRO A 69 12.66 8.51 -3.13
CA PRO A 69 12.21 8.86 -1.80
C PRO A 69 10.69 8.93 -1.66
N TYR A 70 10.19 8.74 -0.43
CA TYR A 70 8.75 8.80 -0.14
C TYR A 70 8.11 10.17 -0.42
N THR A 71 8.90 11.23 -0.55
CA THR A 71 8.42 12.54 -1.03
C THR A 71 7.83 12.49 -2.44
N ASN A 72 8.14 11.44 -3.22
CA ASN A 72 7.59 11.24 -4.57
C ASN A 72 6.19 10.61 -4.53
N LEU A 73 5.72 10.11 -3.38
CA LEU A 73 4.45 9.38 -3.30
C LEU A 73 3.24 10.29 -3.52
N GLU A 74 3.29 11.55 -3.07
CA GLU A 74 2.20 12.51 -3.23
C GLU A 74 1.85 12.76 -4.71
N ASP A 75 2.87 13.00 -5.53
CA ASP A 75 2.71 13.18 -6.98
C ASP A 75 2.23 11.88 -7.64
N ALA A 76 2.76 10.73 -7.20
CA ALA A 76 2.35 9.42 -7.70
C ALA A 76 0.87 9.09 -7.40
N TYR A 77 0.37 9.42 -6.20
CA TYR A 77 -1.05 9.31 -5.87
C TYR A 77 -1.90 10.19 -6.79
N SER A 78 -1.49 11.45 -6.98
CA SER A 78 -2.20 12.40 -7.85
C SER A 78 -2.31 11.88 -9.29
N GLN A 79 -1.20 11.34 -9.83
CA GLN A 79 -1.18 10.71 -11.15
C GLN A 79 -2.09 9.48 -11.22
N LEU A 80 -2.01 8.59 -10.24
CA LEU A 80 -2.79 7.35 -10.20
C LEU A 80 -4.29 7.62 -10.11
N PHE A 81 -4.73 8.48 -9.19
CA PHE A 81 -6.13 8.87 -9.07
C PHE A 81 -6.64 9.61 -10.30
N GLY A 82 -5.83 10.51 -10.89
CA GLY A 82 -6.15 11.16 -12.14
C GLY A 82 -6.42 10.15 -13.27
N TRP A 83 -5.59 9.10 -13.36
CA TRP A 83 -5.81 8.01 -14.31
C TRP A 83 -7.07 7.18 -13.98
N VAL A 84 -7.27 6.81 -12.71
CA VAL A 84 -8.44 6.03 -12.24
C VAL A 84 -9.74 6.72 -12.65
N PHE A 85 -9.91 8.00 -12.29
CA PHE A 85 -11.13 8.74 -12.56
C PHE A 85 -11.33 9.02 -14.05
N SER A 86 -10.27 9.39 -14.78
CA SER A 86 -10.38 9.66 -16.23
C SER A 86 -10.72 8.41 -17.06
N ASN A 87 -10.41 7.21 -16.56
CA ASN A 87 -10.73 5.94 -17.20
C ASN A 87 -12.07 5.34 -16.73
N GLY A 88 -12.86 6.10 -15.96
CA GLY A 88 -14.20 5.73 -15.51
C GLY A 88 -14.21 4.69 -14.39
N PHE A 89 -13.08 4.49 -13.69
CA PHE A 89 -13.03 3.65 -12.51
C PHE A 89 -13.35 4.47 -11.25
N GLN A 90 -13.76 3.77 -10.19
CA GLN A 90 -13.96 4.32 -8.85
C GLN A 90 -13.18 3.50 -7.83
N PRO A 91 -12.56 4.14 -6.81
CA PRO A 91 -12.00 3.42 -5.68
C PRO A 91 -13.08 2.63 -4.94
N THR A 92 -12.80 1.37 -4.61
CA THR A 92 -13.75 0.48 -3.93
C THR A 92 -13.39 0.18 -2.48
N ASP A 93 -12.14 0.46 -2.09
CA ASP A 93 -11.61 0.23 -0.75
C ASP A 93 -10.38 1.13 -0.52
N ALA A 94 -9.77 1.02 0.66
CA ALA A 94 -8.57 1.75 1.06
C ALA A 94 -7.43 1.61 0.04
N ALA A 95 -6.79 2.74 -0.27
CA ALA A 95 -5.53 2.73 -1.00
C ALA A 95 -4.45 2.11 -0.13
N ARG A 96 -3.46 1.47 -0.75
CA ARG A 96 -2.37 0.83 -0.02
C ARG A 96 -1.00 1.05 -0.64
N GLU A 97 -0.01 1.20 0.22
CA GLU A 97 1.41 1.24 -0.14
C GLU A 97 2.04 -0.11 0.18
N VAL A 98 2.79 -0.65 -0.79
CA VAL A 98 3.62 -1.83 -0.63
C VAL A 98 5.07 -1.38 -0.69
N TYR A 99 5.79 -1.48 0.44
CA TYR A 99 7.21 -1.14 0.49
C TYR A 99 8.02 -2.33 -0.03
N VAL A 100 8.22 -2.36 -1.36
CA VAL A 100 8.84 -3.50 -2.05
C VAL A 100 10.32 -3.62 -1.71
N GLN A 101 11.03 -2.49 -1.65
CA GLN A 101 12.45 -2.44 -1.35
C GLN A 101 12.77 -1.13 -0.63
N TRP A 102 13.30 -1.23 0.58
CA TRP A 102 13.82 -0.09 1.33
C TRP A 102 14.74 -0.59 2.46
N GLY A 103 15.51 0.33 3.05
CA GLY A 103 16.29 0.05 4.25
C GLY A 103 17.00 1.29 4.74
N GLU A 104 17.27 1.36 6.05
CA GLU A 104 17.92 2.53 6.67
C GLU A 104 19.32 2.81 6.09
N SER A 105 20.03 1.77 5.66
CA SER A 105 21.36 1.89 5.03
C SER A 105 21.32 2.02 3.50
N MET A 106 20.13 1.98 2.89
CA MET A 106 19.94 2.05 1.44
C MET A 106 19.67 3.50 1.01
N PRO A 107 20.34 4.01 -0.05
CA PRO A 107 20.03 5.31 -0.62
C PRO A 107 18.54 5.43 -0.96
N GLN A 108 17.93 6.58 -0.67
CA GLN A 108 16.48 6.75 -0.89
C GLN A 108 16.11 6.65 -2.36
N GLU A 109 17.04 6.95 -3.27
CA GLU A 109 16.92 6.82 -4.73
C GLU A 109 16.71 5.38 -5.19
N GLU A 110 17.16 4.41 -4.38
CA GLU A 110 17.02 2.97 -4.64
C GLU A 110 15.75 2.38 -4.03
N TRP A 111 15.02 3.14 -3.23
CA TRP A 111 13.77 2.67 -2.63
C TRP A 111 12.72 2.44 -3.71
N VAL A 112 11.92 1.38 -3.52
CA VAL A 112 10.82 1.00 -4.40
C VAL A 112 9.57 0.84 -3.57
N THR A 113 8.57 1.67 -3.86
CA THR A 113 7.25 1.62 -3.23
C THR A 113 6.21 1.46 -4.32
N GLU A 114 5.19 0.66 -4.06
CA GLU A 114 4.06 0.53 -4.97
C GLU A 114 2.79 1.02 -4.33
N ILE A 115 2.15 1.99 -4.97
CA ILE A 115 0.82 2.46 -4.60
C ILE A 115 -0.19 1.61 -5.36
N GLN A 116 -1.17 1.08 -4.65
CA GLN A 116 -2.28 0.31 -5.20
C GLN A 116 -3.61 0.89 -4.72
N VAL A 117 -4.55 1.08 -5.63
CA VAL A 117 -5.92 1.51 -5.33
C VAL A 117 -6.86 0.41 -5.81
N PRO A 118 -7.62 -0.25 -4.92
CA PRO A 118 -8.71 -1.13 -5.29
C PRO A 118 -9.74 -0.38 -6.13
N VAL A 119 -10.10 -0.91 -7.30
CA VAL A 119 -10.98 -0.23 -8.26
C VAL A 119 -12.14 -1.10 -8.73
N GLY A 120 -13.23 -0.44 -9.12
CA GLY A 120 -14.40 -1.02 -9.78
C GLY A 120 -15.00 -0.05 -10.80
N ARG A 121 -15.98 -0.53 -11.56
CA ARG A 121 -16.78 0.26 -12.51
C ARG A 121 -18.26 0.17 -12.19
#